data_AF-A0A0B5DLN6-F1
#
_entry.id   AF-A0A0B5DLN6-F1
#
_cell.length_a   1.000
_cell.length_b   1.000
_cell.length_c   1.000
_cell.angle_alpha   90.00
_cell.angle_beta   90.00
_cell.angle_gamma   90.00
#
_symmetry.space_group_name_H-M   'P 1'
#
loop_
_entity.id
_entity.type
_entity.pdbx_description
1 polymer ?
#
loop_
_entity_poly.entity_id
_entity_poly.type
_entity_poly.pdbx_seq_one_letter_code
_entity_poly.pdbx_strand_id
1 'polypeptide(L)'
;MKLQRMNRRALTLGALAVSGALALTACGSDDTSKGSGDKSASSSASANASSIKCDDAKGQLLADGSSAQKNAIDAWVAQFSQACPGVQINYKGGGSGAGVTAFTQGQVAFAGSDSALKPEEVDASKKVCTDGQGIDLPMVGGPIAVGYNLPGVDHLVLDAETLAKIFNSDIKVWNDKAIQKLNPDAKLPSTKIQAFHRSDESGTTDNFTKYLKAQAPSVWGKYAGGKAWEAKGGQSAPQSSGVASQVKQTEGAIGYFELSYAKDMTSVAIDTGASAPVEASVENATKAIADAKVVGTGKDLSLELNYATKADGAYPMVLVTYEIACDKGNKADTLPATKAFLRYIASTEGQGVLADNDYAPIPDSIISKVRTTIEGLS
;
A
#
# COMPACT_ATOMS: atom_id res chain seq x y z
N MET A 1 35.06 -37.58 -18.99
CA MET A 1 35.56 -36.18 -18.97
C MET A 1 35.03 -35.53 -17.69
N LYS A 2 35.74 -35.60 -16.56
CA LYS A 2 36.74 -34.62 -16.06
C LYS A 2 36.27 -33.14 -16.10
N LEU A 3 35.80 -32.68 -14.92
CA LEU A 3 36.07 -31.42 -14.20
C LEU A 3 36.06 -30.09 -14.97
N GLN A 4 35.28 -29.11 -14.50
CA GLN A 4 35.85 -27.96 -13.75
C GLN A 4 34.77 -27.05 -13.12
N ARG A 5 34.77 -27.03 -11.78
CA ARG A 5 34.30 -25.90 -10.95
C ARG A 5 35.42 -24.86 -10.91
N MET A 6 35.10 -23.57 -11.04
CA MET A 6 36.04 -22.50 -10.69
C MET A 6 35.47 -21.64 -9.58
N ASN A 7 36.06 -21.83 -8.41
CA ASN A 7 36.06 -20.95 -7.27
C ASN A 7 37.37 -20.15 -7.35
N ARG A 8 37.37 -18.82 -7.24
CA ARG A 8 38.59 -18.05 -6.93
C ARG A 8 38.28 -16.94 -5.94
N ARG A 9 38.75 -17.18 -4.71
CA ARG A 9 39.00 -16.17 -3.67
C ARG A 9 40.29 -15.40 -4.00
N ALA A 10 40.27 -14.15 -3.53
CA ALA A 10 41.37 -13.37 -2.95
C ALA A 10 42.55 -12.96 -3.84
N LEU A 11 42.70 -11.64 -3.98
CA LEU A 11 43.99 -10.95 -3.93
C LEU A 11 43.80 -9.61 -3.22
N THR A 12 44.47 -9.51 -2.08
CA THR A 12 44.63 -8.35 -1.19
C THR A 12 45.83 -7.50 -1.61
N LEU A 13 45.75 -6.19 -1.35
CA LEU A 13 46.79 -5.24 -0.89
C LEU A 13 46.84 -3.93 -1.70
N GLY A 14 46.68 -2.83 -0.96
CA GLY A 14 46.85 -1.46 -1.44
C GLY A 14 46.30 -0.45 -0.44
N ALA A 15 46.90 -0.39 0.75
CA ALA A 15 46.61 0.63 1.76
C ALA A 15 47.31 1.94 1.39
N LEU A 16 46.60 3.06 1.47
CA LEU A 16 47.18 4.38 1.73
C LEU A 16 46.20 5.18 2.58
N ALA A 17 46.67 5.52 3.78
CA ALA A 17 45.97 6.31 4.78
C ALA A 17 46.03 7.80 4.42
N VAL A 18 44.93 8.52 4.59
CA VAL A 18 44.94 9.95 4.89
C VAL A 18 43.98 10.19 6.05
N SER A 19 44.56 10.41 7.22
CA SER A 19 43.92 10.97 8.39
C SER A 19 43.68 12.45 8.15
N GLY A 20 42.47 12.93 8.40
CA GLY A 20 42.13 14.35 8.37
C GLY A 20 40.93 14.60 9.28
N ALA A 21 41.20 15.02 10.51
CA ALA A 21 40.22 15.40 11.51
C ALA A 21 39.38 16.59 11.03
N LEU A 22 38.06 16.53 11.24
CA LEU A 22 37.21 17.72 11.26
C LEU A 22 36.33 17.68 12.51
N ALA A 23 36.41 18.79 13.22
CA ALA A 23 36.05 19.00 14.60
C ALA A 23 34.52 19.06 14.82
N LEU A 24 34.13 18.63 16.02
CA LEU A 24 32.89 19.06 16.67
C LEU A 24 32.93 20.57 16.91
N THR A 25 31.93 21.28 16.40
CA THR A 25 31.49 22.55 16.96
C THR A 25 30.01 22.44 17.29
N ALA A 26 29.74 22.37 18.58
CA ALA A 26 28.44 22.59 19.19
C ALA A 26 28.29 24.08 19.59
N CYS A 27 27.03 24.48 19.74
CA CYS A 27 26.49 25.69 20.38
C CYS A 27 26.37 26.97 19.54
N GLY A 28 25.14 27.48 19.53
CA GLY A 28 24.78 28.84 19.12
C GLY A 28 23.26 29.03 19.12
N SER A 29 22.64 29.09 20.30
CA SER A 29 21.33 29.75 20.49
C SER A 29 21.54 31.26 20.39
N ASP A 30 20.62 31.96 19.75
CA ASP A 30 20.24 33.32 20.17
C ASP A 30 18.80 33.65 19.72
N ASP A 31 18.04 34.13 20.70
CA ASP A 31 16.72 34.74 20.60
C ASP A 31 16.83 36.13 19.96
N THR A 32 15.96 36.45 18.99
CA THR A 32 15.54 37.84 18.76
C THR A 32 14.04 37.91 18.53
N SER A 33 13.37 38.56 19.48
CA SER A 33 11.94 38.87 19.43
C SER A 33 11.64 40.13 18.60
N LYS A 34 10.47 40.09 17.94
CA LYS A 34 9.55 41.18 17.49
C LYS A 34 9.69 41.75 16.07
N GLY A 35 8.66 41.46 15.27
CA GLY A 35 8.25 42.20 14.07
C GLY A 35 6.98 41.58 13.46
N SER A 36 5.83 42.23 13.68
CA SER A 36 4.47 41.76 13.42
C SER A 36 4.12 41.54 11.94
N GLY A 37 3.33 40.50 11.65
CA GLY A 37 2.67 40.31 10.35
C GLY A 37 1.77 39.08 10.36
N ASP A 38 0.46 39.30 10.42
CA ASP A 38 -0.60 38.29 10.29
C ASP A 38 -0.38 37.38 9.08
N LYS A 39 -0.50 36.05 9.30
CA LYS A 39 -0.97 35.07 8.30
C LYS A 39 -1.22 33.70 8.95
N SER A 40 -2.50 33.35 9.01
CA SER A 40 -3.12 32.02 8.90
C SER A 40 -2.30 30.82 9.42
N ALA A 41 -2.70 30.31 10.57
CA ALA A 41 -2.28 29.01 11.07
C ALA A 41 -2.78 27.89 10.15
N SER A 42 -1.91 27.44 9.24
CA SER A 42 -1.93 26.05 8.81
C SER A 42 -1.10 25.29 9.83
N SER A 43 -1.78 24.60 10.74
CA SER A 43 -1.14 23.65 11.64
C SER A 43 -0.70 22.43 10.83
N SER A 44 0.48 22.50 10.22
CA SER A 44 1.23 21.31 9.84
C SER A 44 1.48 20.53 11.12
N ALA A 45 0.78 19.41 11.30
CA ALA A 45 1.00 18.50 12.42
C ALA A 45 2.39 17.87 12.26
N SER A 46 3.42 18.58 12.71
CA SER A 46 4.69 17.94 13.05
C SER A 46 4.38 16.97 14.17
N ALA A 47 4.31 15.68 13.85
CA ALA A 47 4.04 14.64 14.83
C ALA A 47 5.06 14.77 15.98
N ASN A 48 4.56 15.03 17.18
CA ASN A 48 5.39 15.08 18.37
C ASN A 48 5.86 13.65 18.67
N ALA A 49 7.11 13.32 18.34
CA ALA A 49 7.74 12.05 18.69
C ALA A 49 7.63 11.70 20.20
N SER A 50 7.34 12.69 21.05
CA SER A 50 7.13 12.55 22.49
C SER A 50 5.84 11.83 22.92
N SER A 51 4.86 11.57 22.03
CA SER A 51 3.62 10.85 22.39
C SER A 51 3.65 9.34 22.11
N ILE A 52 4.69 8.83 21.45
CA ILE A 52 4.83 7.41 21.10
C ILE A 52 5.21 6.60 22.35
N LYS A 53 4.39 5.62 22.71
CA LYS A 53 4.65 4.71 23.84
C LYS A 53 5.46 3.50 23.39
N CYS A 54 6.76 3.52 23.68
CA CYS A 54 7.67 2.41 23.42
C CYS A 54 7.57 1.28 24.45
N ASP A 55 7.06 1.56 25.65
CA ASP A 55 7.02 0.62 26.78
C ASP A 55 8.38 -0.11 26.97
N ASP A 56 8.38 -1.44 27.07
CA ASP A 56 9.57 -2.30 27.15
C ASP A 56 10.03 -2.85 25.78
N ALA A 57 9.52 -2.28 24.68
CA ALA A 57 9.82 -2.72 23.32
C ALA A 57 11.31 -2.56 23.00
N LYS A 58 11.90 -3.64 22.49
CA LYS A 58 13.28 -3.70 22.04
C LYS A 58 13.49 -4.82 21.02
N GLY A 59 14.60 -4.76 20.30
CA GLY A 59 15.02 -5.81 19.39
C GLY A 59 14.56 -5.58 17.95
N GLN A 60 14.57 -6.65 17.16
CA GLN A 60 14.27 -6.60 15.74
C GLN A 60 12.90 -7.22 15.46
N LEU A 61 12.06 -6.47 14.77
CA LEU A 61 10.75 -6.91 14.32
C LEU A 61 10.82 -7.21 12.82
N LEU A 62 10.69 -8.48 12.46
CA LEU A 62 10.56 -8.89 11.07
C LEU A 62 9.10 -8.82 10.64
N ALA A 63 8.85 -8.18 9.51
CA ALA A 63 7.54 -8.08 8.89
C ALA A 63 7.66 -8.20 7.36
N ASP A 64 6.65 -8.77 6.73
CA ASP A 64 6.56 -8.88 5.27
C ASP A 64 5.10 -8.73 4.86
N GLY A 65 4.85 -8.45 3.59
CA GLY A 65 3.49 -8.33 3.09
C GLY A 65 3.35 -7.30 2.00
N SER A 66 2.16 -6.72 1.95
CA SER A 66 1.73 -5.78 0.95
C SER A 66 2.81 -4.74 0.58
N SER A 67 3.21 -4.75 -0.68
CA SER A 67 3.99 -3.65 -1.24
C SER A 67 3.16 -2.35 -1.31
N ALA A 68 1.83 -2.42 -1.22
CA ALA A 68 0.92 -1.30 -1.31
C ALA A 68 1.19 -0.26 -0.23
N GLN A 69 1.41 -0.73 1.01
CA GLN A 69 1.61 0.12 2.17
C GLN A 69 3.08 0.41 2.47
N LYS A 70 4.02 -0.06 1.64
CA LYS A 70 5.44 0.02 2.00
C LYS A 70 5.90 1.47 2.22
N ASN A 71 5.41 2.43 1.45
CA ASN A 71 5.74 3.85 1.66
C ASN A 71 5.18 4.38 3.00
N ALA A 72 3.97 3.96 3.40
CA ALA A 72 3.40 4.29 4.71
C ALA A 72 4.20 3.66 5.86
N ILE A 73 4.57 2.38 5.74
CA ILE A 73 5.43 1.70 6.72
C ILE A 73 6.77 2.43 6.84
N ASP A 74 7.44 2.77 5.74
CA ASP A 74 8.73 3.44 5.76
C ASP A 74 8.63 4.82 6.46
N ALA A 75 7.55 5.58 6.22
CA ALA A 75 7.27 6.85 6.89
C ALA A 75 7.01 6.67 8.40
N TRP A 76 6.23 5.66 8.78
CA TRP A 76 5.98 5.34 10.19
C TRP A 76 7.25 4.87 10.90
N VAL A 77 8.05 4.02 10.29
CA VAL A 77 9.32 3.54 10.85
C VAL A 77 10.29 4.70 11.07
N ALA A 78 10.37 5.64 10.12
CA ALA A 78 11.22 6.82 10.27
C ALA A 78 10.90 7.65 11.53
N GLN A 79 9.62 7.77 11.89
CA GLN A 79 9.18 8.46 13.12
C GLN A 79 9.32 7.57 14.36
N PHE A 80 8.89 6.31 14.27
CA PHE A 80 8.91 5.36 15.38
C PHE A 80 10.32 5.08 15.87
N SER A 81 11.30 4.93 14.98
CA SER A 81 12.70 4.68 15.36
C SER A 81 13.36 5.87 16.07
N GLN A 82 12.84 7.09 15.92
CA GLN A 82 13.32 8.25 16.69
C GLN A 82 12.81 8.19 18.14
N ALA A 83 11.55 7.81 18.32
CA ALA A 83 10.95 7.70 19.65
C ALA A 83 11.40 6.42 20.39
N CYS A 84 11.54 5.31 19.67
CA CYS A 84 11.84 3.98 20.18
C CYS A 84 13.16 3.44 19.58
N PRO A 85 14.32 4.05 19.89
CA PRO A 85 15.61 3.69 19.27
C PRO A 85 16.09 2.26 19.58
N GLY A 86 15.49 1.61 20.58
CA GLY A 86 15.75 0.20 20.91
C GLY A 86 15.05 -0.80 19.99
N VAL A 87 14.17 -0.35 19.09
CA VAL A 87 13.38 -1.20 18.20
C VAL A 87 13.75 -0.93 16.74
N GLN A 88 14.03 -2.01 16.00
CA GLN A 88 14.24 -1.97 14.57
C GLN A 88 13.10 -2.70 13.86
N ILE A 89 12.36 -1.99 13.01
CA ILE A 89 11.32 -2.57 12.18
C ILE A 89 11.89 -2.88 10.80
N ASN A 90 11.83 -4.14 10.38
CA ASN A 90 12.32 -4.62 9.09
C ASN A 90 11.14 -5.11 8.25
N TYR A 91 10.52 -4.21 7.49
CA TYR A 91 9.41 -4.53 6.59
C TYR A 91 9.88 -4.76 5.16
N LYS A 92 9.61 -5.94 4.61
CA LYS A 92 10.13 -6.36 3.30
C LYS A 92 9.27 -5.92 2.11
N GLY A 93 7.95 -5.89 2.22
CA GLY A 93 7.06 -5.50 1.12
C GLY A 93 7.02 -6.49 -0.05
N GLY A 94 7.09 -7.80 0.23
CA GLY A 94 7.11 -8.88 -0.75
C GLY A 94 5.82 -9.15 -1.52
N GLY A 95 4.72 -8.45 -1.19
CA GLY A 95 3.36 -8.73 -1.68
C GLY A 95 2.50 -9.39 -0.60
N SER A 96 1.19 -9.16 -0.65
CA SER A 96 0.23 -9.61 0.37
C SER A 96 0.22 -11.12 0.55
N GLY A 97 0.37 -11.90 -0.54
CA GLY A 97 0.50 -13.37 -0.43
C GLY A 97 1.80 -13.81 0.26
N ALA A 98 2.91 -13.13 -0.01
CA ALA A 98 4.20 -13.40 0.64
C ALA A 98 4.14 -13.10 2.15
N GLY A 99 3.49 -12.00 2.55
CA GLY A 99 3.28 -11.66 3.95
C GLY A 99 2.46 -12.69 4.71
N VAL A 100 1.29 -13.06 4.17
CA VAL A 100 0.43 -14.09 4.78
C VAL A 100 1.16 -15.42 4.89
N THR A 101 1.92 -15.80 3.86
CA THR A 101 2.74 -17.01 3.87
C THR A 101 3.82 -16.95 4.97
N ALA A 102 4.56 -15.85 5.06
CA ALA A 102 5.59 -15.67 6.09
C ALA A 102 4.98 -15.67 7.52
N PHE A 103 3.81 -15.05 7.69
CA PHE A 103 3.11 -15.00 8.98
C PHE A 103 2.62 -16.38 9.41
N THR A 104 1.92 -17.10 8.54
CA THR A 104 1.40 -18.46 8.84
C THR A 104 2.51 -19.49 9.03
N GLN A 105 3.73 -19.21 8.57
CA GLN A 105 4.96 -19.98 8.84
C GLN A 105 5.72 -19.50 10.09
N GLY A 106 5.24 -18.47 10.78
CA GLY A 106 5.83 -17.93 12.00
C GLY A 106 7.17 -17.24 11.77
N GLN A 107 7.44 -16.75 10.55
CA GLN A 107 8.70 -16.09 10.19
C GLN A 107 8.71 -14.60 10.53
N VAL A 108 7.52 -13.98 10.57
CA VAL A 108 7.34 -12.56 10.86
C VAL A 108 6.41 -12.38 12.06
N ALA A 109 6.56 -11.25 12.75
CA ALA A 109 5.74 -10.94 13.92
C ALA A 109 4.35 -10.43 13.55
N PHE A 110 4.25 -9.76 12.40
CA PHE A 110 2.99 -9.38 11.76
C PHE A 110 3.19 -9.35 10.24
N ALA A 111 2.07 -9.37 9.50
CA ALA A 111 2.10 -9.25 8.04
C ALA A 111 1.14 -8.19 7.53
N GLY A 112 1.51 -7.51 6.44
CA GLY A 112 0.60 -6.62 5.72
C GLY A 112 -0.16 -7.35 4.62
N SER A 113 -1.47 -7.17 4.51
CA SER A 113 -2.26 -7.72 3.40
C SER A 113 -3.41 -6.81 3.01
N ASP A 114 -3.58 -6.54 1.71
CA ASP A 114 -4.71 -5.73 1.21
C ASP A 114 -5.99 -6.56 0.99
N SER A 115 -5.94 -7.83 1.40
CA SER A 115 -7.09 -8.73 1.44
C SER A 115 -7.13 -9.34 2.82
N ALA A 116 -8.33 -9.45 3.39
CA ALA A 116 -8.55 -10.23 4.61
C ALA A 116 -8.05 -11.67 4.44
N LEU A 117 -7.66 -12.30 5.55
CA LEU A 117 -7.29 -13.70 5.58
C LEU A 117 -8.45 -14.55 5.06
N LYS A 118 -8.16 -15.45 4.13
CA LYS A 118 -9.11 -16.48 3.71
C LYS A 118 -9.31 -17.49 4.86
N PRO A 119 -10.44 -18.23 4.90
CA PRO A 119 -10.67 -19.25 5.93
C PRO A 119 -9.50 -20.23 6.09
N GLU A 120 -8.89 -20.68 4.99
CA GLU A 120 -7.73 -21.57 5.02
C GLU A 120 -6.46 -20.90 5.56
N GLU A 121 -6.31 -19.58 5.38
CA GLU A 121 -5.19 -18.80 5.91
C GLU A 121 -5.37 -18.55 7.42
N VAL A 122 -6.61 -18.32 7.88
CA VAL A 122 -6.97 -18.29 9.31
C VAL A 122 -6.67 -19.65 9.96
N ASP A 123 -7.08 -20.76 9.34
CA ASP A 123 -6.78 -22.09 9.87
C ASP A 123 -5.27 -22.39 9.90
N ALA A 124 -4.52 -21.94 8.89
CA ALA A 124 -3.07 -22.06 8.88
C ALA A 124 -2.41 -21.26 10.02
N SER A 125 -2.92 -20.07 10.33
CA SER A 125 -2.38 -19.21 11.39
C SER A 125 -2.48 -19.80 12.79
N LYS A 126 -3.47 -20.67 13.05
CA LYS A 126 -3.63 -21.36 14.36
C LYS A 126 -2.43 -22.22 14.75
N LYS A 127 -1.58 -22.59 13.78
CA LYS A 127 -0.32 -23.32 14.03
C LYS A 127 0.75 -22.47 14.70
N VAL A 128 0.68 -21.14 14.53
CA VAL A 128 1.65 -20.18 15.06
C VAL A 128 1.07 -19.29 16.16
N CYS A 129 -0.26 -19.14 16.19
CA CYS A 129 -1.00 -18.43 17.23
C CYS A 129 -1.52 -19.41 18.29
N THR A 130 -0.72 -19.72 19.31
CA THR A 130 -1.13 -20.65 20.38
C THR A 130 -2.42 -20.18 21.07
N ASP A 131 -3.44 -21.06 21.13
CA ASP A 131 -4.78 -20.77 21.68
C ASP A 131 -5.51 -19.57 21.04
N GLY A 132 -5.08 -19.18 19.84
CA GLY A 132 -5.59 -18.04 19.09
C GLY A 132 -5.60 -18.29 17.59
N GLN A 133 -5.72 -17.21 16.84
CA GLN A 133 -5.67 -17.18 15.39
C GLN A 133 -5.19 -15.82 14.88
N GLY A 134 -4.79 -15.76 13.61
CA GLY A 134 -4.55 -14.52 12.89
C GLY A 134 -5.84 -13.72 12.75
N ILE A 135 -5.73 -12.42 12.93
CA ILE A 135 -6.82 -11.45 12.79
C ILE A 135 -6.40 -10.29 11.89
N ASP A 136 -7.35 -9.76 11.14
CA ASP A 136 -7.16 -8.64 10.22
C ASP A 136 -7.44 -7.30 10.94
N LEU A 137 -6.41 -6.46 11.09
CA LEU A 137 -6.53 -5.11 11.68
C LEU A 137 -6.40 -4.04 10.60
N PRO A 138 -7.49 -3.37 10.15
CA PRO A 138 -7.40 -2.36 9.09
C PRO A 138 -6.61 -1.14 9.57
N MET A 139 -5.52 -0.80 8.88
CA MET A 139 -4.60 0.26 9.27
C MET A 139 -4.38 1.34 8.19
N VAL A 140 -4.52 0.97 6.92
CA VAL A 140 -4.23 1.87 5.79
C VAL A 140 -5.36 1.77 4.78
N GLY A 141 -5.96 2.90 4.42
CA GLY A 141 -6.77 3.02 3.20
C GLY A 141 -5.90 3.46 2.04
N GLY A 142 -6.10 2.90 0.85
CA GLY A 142 -5.29 3.26 -0.33
C GLY A 142 -6.13 3.38 -1.59
N PRO A 143 -6.12 4.53 -2.29
CA PRO A 143 -6.58 4.59 -3.68
C PRO A 143 -5.65 3.77 -4.57
N ILE A 144 -6.22 2.92 -5.40
CA ILE A 144 -5.51 2.24 -6.48
C ILE A 144 -5.60 3.15 -7.70
N ALA A 145 -4.53 3.89 -7.96
CA ALA A 145 -4.40 4.69 -9.18
C ALA A 145 -4.21 3.76 -10.39
N VAL A 146 -4.85 4.12 -11.50
CA VAL A 146 -4.54 3.54 -12.81
C VAL A 146 -3.67 4.54 -13.55
N GLY A 147 -2.35 4.40 -13.40
CA GLY A 147 -1.38 5.27 -14.05
C GLY A 147 -1.18 4.90 -15.52
N TYR A 148 -0.91 5.91 -16.34
CA TYR A 148 -0.62 5.73 -17.76
C TYR A 148 0.49 6.65 -18.23
N ASN A 149 1.14 6.28 -19.33
CA ASN A 149 2.17 7.07 -19.98
C ASN A 149 1.80 7.27 -21.45
N LEU A 150 1.23 8.44 -21.75
CA LEU A 150 0.75 8.80 -23.08
C LEU A 150 1.07 10.27 -23.35
N PRO A 151 2.26 10.59 -23.89
CA PRO A 151 2.68 11.97 -24.11
C PRO A 151 1.64 12.78 -24.89
N GLY A 152 1.27 13.95 -24.34
CA GLY A 152 0.27 14.84 -24.95
C GLY A 152 -1.19 14.54 -24.57
N VAL A 153 -1.43 13.55 -23.70
CA VAL A 153 -2.73 13.26 -23.09
C VAL A 153 -2.60 13.44 -21.58
N ASP A 154 -3.03 14.59 -21.07
CA ASP A 154 -2.89 14.94 -19.65
C ASP A 154 -4.12 14.55 -18.81
N HIS A 155 -5.25 14.30 -19.47
CA HIS A 155 -6.50 13.88 -18.84
C HIS A 155 -7.13 12.73 -19.64
N LEU A 156 -7.47 11.67 -18.93
CA LEU A 156 -8.03 10.45 -19.52
C LEU A 156 -9.10 9.90 -18.59
N VAL A 157 -10.29 9.70 -19.14
CA VAL A 157 -11.43 9.08 -18.46
C VAL A 157 -11.60 7.66 -19.00
N LEU A 158 -11.74 6.67 -18.11
CA LEU A 158 -12.15 5.32 -18.48
C LEU A 158 -13.27 4.85 -17.54
N ASP A 159 -14.15 3.99 -18.05
CA ASP A 159 -15.10 3.23 -17.25
C ASP A 159 -14.55 1.82 -16.94
N ALA A 160 -15.24 1.09 -16.08
CA ALA A 160 -14.84 -0.28 -15.70
C ALA A 160 -14.81 -1.23 -16.91
N GLU A 161 -15.73 -1.10 -17.86
CA GLU A 161 -15.82 -2.00 -19.02
C GLU A 161 -14.63 -1.79 -19.97
N THR A 162 -14.25 -0.54 -20.22
CA THR A 162 -13.11 -0.16 -21.05
C THR A 162 -11.81 -0.57 -20.38
N LEU A 163 -11.65 -0.35 -19.06
CA LEU A 163 -10.52 -0.87 -18.30
C LEU A 163 -10.43 -2.40 -18.38
N ALA A 164 -11.54 -3.10 -18.17
CA ALA A 164 -11.59 -4.57 -18.26
C ALA A 164 -11.17 -5.05 -19.66
N LYS A 165 -11.61 -4.39 -20.74
CA LYS A 165 -11.21 -4.73 -22.11
C LYS A 165 -9.73 -4.44 -22.40
N ILE A 166 -9.17 -3.36 -21.85
CA ILE A 166 -7.74 -3.06 -21.94
C ILE A 166 -6.92 -4.18 -21.29
N PHE A 167 -7.24 -4.53 -20.04
CA PHE A 167 -6.51 -5.55 -19.29
C PHE A 167 -6.79 -6.99 -19.78
N ASN A 168 -7.87 -7.21 -20.53
CA ASN A 168 -8.11 -8.44 -21.30
C ASN A 168 -7.41 -8.47 -22.66
N SER A 169 -6.72 -7.39 -23.06
CA SER A 169 -6.12 -7.24 -24.40
C SER A 169 -7.14 -7.22 -25.56
N ASP A 170 -8.40 -6.91 -25.29
CA ASP A 170 -9.46 -6.72 -26.29
C ASP A 170 -9.34 -5.34 -26.96
N ILE A 171 -8.98 -4.31 -26.18
CA ILE A 171 -8.60 -2.98 -26.67
C ILE A 171 -7.07 -2.90 -26.73
N LYS A 172 -6.52 -2.56 -27.90
CA LYS A 172 -5.07 -2.68 -28.17
C LYS A 172 -4.36 -1.37 -28.55
N VAL A 173 -5.11 -0.32 -28.84
CA VAL A 173 -4.59 1.00 -29.24
C VAL A 173 -5.36 2.10 -28.52
N TRP A 174 -4.69 3.22 -28.22
CA TRP A 174 -5.26 4.29 -27.41
C TRP A 174 -6.40 5.06 -28.09
N ASN A 175 -6.44 5.12 -29.43
CA ASN A 175 -7.53 5.74 -30.19
C ASN A 175 -8.71 4.79 -30.48
N ASP A 176 -8.84 3.70 -29.73
CA ASP A 176 -10.00 2.82 -29.85
C ASP A 176 -11.31 3.60 -29.60
N LYS A 177 -12.38 3.24 -30.33
CA LYS A 177 -13.66 3.94 -30.27
C LYS A 177 -14.27 3.93 -28.86
N ALA A 178 -14.03 2.89 -28.07
CA ALA A 178 -14.51 2.84 -26.69
C ALA A 178 -13.82 3.91 -25.81
N ILE A 179 -12.51 4.08 -25.96
CA ILE A 179 -11.75 5.13 -25.24
C ILE A 179 -12.14 6.52 -25.76
N GLN A 180 -12.21 6.70 -27.09
CA GLN A 180 -12.60 7.99 -27.69
C GLN A 180 -14.00 8.44 -27.27
N LYS A 181 -14.94 7.51 -27.10
CA LYS A 181 -16.30 7.83 -26.66
C LYS A 181 -16.32 8.48 -25.27
N LEU A 182 -15.42 8.06 -24.37
CA LEU A 182 -15.30 8.61 -23.03
C LEU A 182 -14.49 9.92 -22.99
N ASN A 183 -13.76 10.22 -24.07
CA ASN A 183 -12.85 11.36 -24.17
C ASN A 183 -13.05 12.11 -25.51
N PRO A 184 -14.23 12.69 -25.76
CA PRO A 184 -14.59 13.22 -27.09
C PRO A 184 -13.65 14.33 -27.59
N ASP A 185 -13.08 15.12 -26.69
CA ASP A 185 -12.20 16.24 -27.02
C ASP A 185 -10.70 15.87 -27.01
N ALA A 186 -10.35 14.66 -26.55
CA ALA A 186 -8.97 14.22 -26.47
C ALA A 186 -8.44 13.79 -27.85
N LYS A 187 -7.21 14.21 -28.16
CA LYS A 187 -6.47 13.76 -29.34
C LYS A 187 -5.74 12.46 -29.02
N LEU A 188 -6.47 11.35 -29.03
CA LEU A 188 -5.92 10.04 -28.69
C LEU A 188 -5.02 9.51 -29.81
N PRO A 189 -3.78 9.09 -29.52
CA PRO A 189 -2.87 8.54 -30.51
C PRO A 189 -3.22 7.09 -30.86
N SER A 190 -2.76 6.60 -32.01
CA SER A 190 -2.84 5.18 -32.38
C SER A 190 -1.77 4.31 -31.72
N THR A 191 -1.07 4.83 -30.70
CA THR A 191 -0.04 4.13 -29.95
C THR A 191 -0.62 2.83 -29.37
N LYS A 192 0.16 1.74 -29.47
CA LYS A 192 -0.21 0.45 -28.92
C LYS A 192 -0.27 0.52 -27.40
N ILE A 193 -1.32 -0.07 -26.82
CA ILE A 193 -1.46 -0.18 -25.37
C ILE A 193 -0.54 -1.28 -24.83
N GLN A 194 0.19 -0.95 -23.77
CA GLN A 194 1.06 -1.86 -23.02
C GLN A 194 0.56 -1.98 -21.58
N ALA A 195 -0.37 -2.90 -21.33
CA ALA A 195 -0.91 -3.10 -19.99
C ALA A 195 0.10 -3.85 -19.11
N PHE A 196 0.37 -3.34 -17.90
CA PHE A 196 1.21 -3.96 -16.89
C PHE A 196 0.38 -4.44 -15.70
N HIS A 197 0.57 -5.69 -15.31
CA HIS A 197 -0.04 -6.30 -14.13
C HIS A 197 1.03 -6.79 -13.14
N ARG A 198 0.62 -7.15 -11.92
CA ARG A 198 1.52 -7.70 -10.92
C ARG A 198 1.96 -9.11 -11.30
N SER A 199 3.23 -9.43 -11.08
CA SER A 199 3.78 -10.80 -11.24
C SER A 199 3.72 -11.62 -9.94
N ASP A 200 3.58 -10.96 -8.80
CA ASP A 200 3.51 -11.53 -7.45
C ASP A 200 2.07 -11.55 -6.92
N GLU A 201 1.83 -12.35 -5.87
CA GLU A 201 0.53 -12.37 -5.19
C GLU A 201 0.27 -11.05 -4.45
N SER A 202 -0.64 -10.26 -5.01
CA SER A 202 -0.86 -8.86 -4.66
C SER A 202 -2.28 -8.61 -4.20
N GLY A 203 -2.44 -7.96 -3.04
CA GLY A 203 -3.76 -7.48 -2.63
C GLY A 203 -4.25 -6.33 -3.51
N THR A 204 -3.36 -5.50 -4.07
CA THR A 204 -3.72 -4.51 -5.12
C THR A 204 -4.43 -5.20 -6.30
N THR A 205 -3.88 -6.32 -6.78
CA THR A 205 -4.51 -7.13 -7.85
C THR A 205 -5.87 -7.65 -7.42
N ASP A 206 -6.00 -8.14 -6.19
CA ASP A 206 -7.27 -8.66 -5.68
C ASP A 206 -8.35 -7.57 -5.67
N ASN A 207 -8.06 -6.39 -5.10
CA ASN A 207 -9.00 -5.27 -5.04
C ASN A 207 -9.31 -4.70 -6.44
N PHE A 208 -8.31 -4.55 -7.31
CA PHE A 208 -8.51 -4.14 -8.71
C PHE A 208 -9.43 -5.11 -9.46
N THR A 209 -9.19 -6.41 -9.37
CA THR A 209 -10.03 -7.40 -10.04
C THR A 209 -11.42 -7.54 -9.41
N LYS A 210 -11.57 -7.34 -8.08
CA LYS A 210 -12.89 -7.25 -7.42
C LYS A 210 -13.72 -6.09 -7.97
N TYR A 211 -13.10 -4.91 -8.17
CA TYR A 211 -13.75 -3.79 -8.83
C TYR A 211 -14.23 -4.15 -10.25
N LEU A 212 -13.35 -4.70 -11.09
CA LEU A 212 -13.71 -5.08 -12.45
C LEU A 212 -14.79 -6.17 -12.51
N LYS A 213 -14.79 -7.13 -11.57
CA LYS A 213 -15.87 -8.10 -11.45
C LYS A 213 -17.22 -7.46 -11.12
N ALA A 214 -17.21 -6.51 -10.19
CA ALA A 214 -18.42 -5.85 -9.73
C ALA A 214 -19.01 -4.94 -10.84
N GLN A 215 -18.16 -4.23 -11.57
CA GLN A 215 -18.59 -3.18 -12.50
C GLN A 215 -18.56 -3.58 -13.98
N ALA A 216 -17.82 -4.61 -14.36
CA ALA A 216 -17.75 -5.12 -15.73
C ALA A 216 -17.92 -6.66 -15.81
N PRO A 217 -18.97 -7.25 -15.20
CA PRO A 217 -19.13 -8.71 -15.11
C PRO A 217 -19.23 -9.39 -16.47
N SER A 218 -19.75 -8.71 -17.50
CA SER A 218 -19.84 -9.24 -18.88
C SER A 218 -18.47 -9.48 -19.53
N VAL A 219 -17.46 -8.70 -19.15
CA VAL A 219 -16.09 -8.78 -19.68
C VAL A 219 -15.17 -9.55 -18.73
N TRP A 220 -15.35 -9.36 -17.42
CA TRP A 220 -14.42 -9.80 -16.39
C TRP A 220 -14.94 -10.94 -15.50
N GLY A 221 -16.24 -11.25 -15.54
CA GLY A 221 -16.87 -12.25 -14.66
C GLY A 221 -16.31 -13.68 -14.81
N LYS A 222 -15.60 -13.96 -15.92
CA LYS A 222 -14.92 -15.25 -16.17
C LYS A 222 -13.70 -15.51 -15.28
N TYR A 223 -13.12 -14.48 -14.66
CA TYR A 223 -11.93 -14.65 -13.80
C TYR A 223 -12.33 -15.03 -12.37
N ALA A 224 -11.52 -15.84 -11.70
CA ALA A 224 -11.73 -16.21 -10.31
C ALA A 224 -11.41 -15.05 -9.33
N GLY A 225 -10.60 -14.06 -9.73
CA GLY A 225 -10.11 -13.00 -8.85
C GLY A 225 -9.08 -13.53 -7.84
N GLY A 226 -8.75 -12.73 -6.83
CA GLY A 226 -7.76 -13.09 -5.81
C GLY A 226 -6.42 -12.38 -5.98
N LYS A 227 -5.49 -12.68 -5.06
CA LYS A 227 -4.16 -12.07 -5.00
C LYS A 227 -3.29 -12.46 -6.22
N ALA A 228 -3.48 -13.67 -6.74
CA ALA A 228 -2.85 -14.15 -7.96
C ALA A 228 -3.79 -13.92 -9.16
N TRP A 229 -3.26 -13.36 -10.24
CA TRP A 229 -3.99 -13.22 -11.50
C TRP A 229 -3.16 -13.69 -12.68
N GLU A 230 -3.60 -14.79 -13.30
CA GLU A 230 -3.05 -15.32 -14.54
C GLU A 230 -3.61 -14.53 -15.74
N ALA A 231 -3.08 -13.33 -15.97
CA ALA A 231 -3.46 -12.53 -17.13
C ALA A 231 -3.21 -13.29 -18.44
N LYS A 232 -4.12 -13.17 -19.41
CA LYS A 232 -4.00 -13.81 -20.73
C LYS A 232 -3.22 -12.96 -21.74
N GLY A 233 -2.79 -11.77 -21.34
CA GLY A 233 -2.03 -10.82 -22.14
C GLY A 233 -1.48 -9.69 -21.26
N GLY A 234 -0.82 -8.72 -21.88
CA GLY A 234 -0.06 -7.69 -21.17
C GLY A 234 1.33 -8.16 -20.75
N GLN A 235 1.98 -7.32 -19.95
CA GLN A 235 3.29 -7.56 -19.35
C GLN A 235 3.16 -7.59 -17.83
N SER A 236 4.12 -8.18 -17.14
CA SER A 236 4.11 -8.23 -15.68
C SER A 236 5.35 -7.58 -15.07
N ALA A 237 5.18 -7.02 -13.88
CA ALA A 237 6.26 -6.51 -13.06
C ALA A 237 6.02 -6.85 -11.58
N PRO A 238 7.09 -7.05 -10.79
CA PRO A 238 6.95 -7.36 -9.39
C PRO A 238 6.60 -6.10 -8.59
N GLN A 239 5.74 -6.26 -7.60
CA GLN A 239 5.40 -5.23 -6.62
C GLN A 239 4.80 -3.95 -7.23
N SER A 240 4.27 -3.08 -6.38
CA SER A 240 3.69 -1.80 -6.83
C SER A 240 4.74 -0.90 -7.50
N SER A 241 5.94 -0.84 -6.94
CA SER A 241 7.06 -0.06 -7.46
C SER A 241 7.53 -0.52 -8.84
N GLY A 242 7.56 -1.84 -9.10
CA GLY A 242 7.94 -2.38 -10.40
C GLY A 242 6.92 -2.03 -11.48
N VAL A 243 5.62 -2.17 -11.20
CA VAL A 243 4.55 -1.78 -12.14
C VAL A 243 4.61 -0.28 -12.43
N ALA A 244 4.68 0.57 -11.39
CA ALA A 244 4.77 2.02 -11.57
C ALA A 244 6.00 2.43 -12.39
N SER A 245 7.15 1.81 -12.12
CA SER A 245 8.39 2.04 -12.87
C SER A 245 8.27 1.66 -14.35
N GLN A 246 7.64 0.53 -14.66
CA GLN A 246 7.40 0.12 -16.04
C GLN A 246 6.45 1.07 -16.78
N VAL A 247 5.37 1.49 -16.13
CA VAL A 247 4.44 2.47 -16.72
C VAL A 247 5.17 3.79 -17.00
N LYS A 248 5.94 4.30 -16.04
CA LYS A 248 6.70 5.55 -16.20
C LYS A 248 7.68 5.53 -17.37
N GLN A 249 8.31 4.39 -17.64
CA GLN A 249 9.36 4.28 -18.66
C GLN A 249 8.86 3.89 -20.05
N THR A 250 7.63 3.41 -20.16
CA THR A 250 7.12 2.79 -21.38
C THR A 250 6.02 3.62 -22.01
N GLU A 251 6.28 4.22 -23.18
CA GLU A 251 5.24 4.93 -23.94
C GLU A 251 4.09 3.98 -24.31
N GLY A 252 2.86 4.45 -24.11
CA GLY A 252 1.64 3.70 -24.33
C GLY A 252 1.28 2.75 -23.19
N ALA A 253 2.01 2.77 -22.07
CA ALA A 253 1.75 1.90 -20.94
C ALA A 253 0.57 2.35 -20.07
N ILE A 254 -0.06 1.37 -19.43
CA ILE A 254 -1.09 1.52 -18.40
C ILE A 254 -0.90 0.44 -17.34
N GLY A 255 -1.09 0.78 -16.07
CA GLY A 255 -0.96 -0.17 -14.96
C GLY A 255 -1.71 0.30 -13.72
N TYR A 256 -1.82 -0.58 -12.73
CA TYR A 256 -2.48 -0.28 -11.45
C TYR A 256 -1.50 -0.41 -10.29
N PHE A 257 -1.51 0.57 -9.39
CA PHE A 257 -0.70 0.65 -8.18
C PHE A 257 -1.27 1.72 -7.27
N GLU A 258 -0.81 1.77 -6.03
CA GLU A 258 -1.27 2.74 -5.04
C GLU A 258 -0.85 4.14 -5.42
N LEU A 259 -1.68 5.13 -5.07
CA LEU A 259 -1.43 6.54 -5.38
C LEU A 259 -0.03 7.02 -4.93
N SER A 260 0.50 6.50 -3.83
CA SER A 260 1.86 6.82 -3.35
C SER A 260 2.99 6.42 -4.30
N TYR A 261 2.73 5.54 -5.27
CA TYR A 261 3.65 5.19 -6.36
C TYR A 261 3.39 5.97 -7.65
N ALA A 262 2.30 6.73 -7.72
CA ALA A 262 1.88 7.51 -8.88
C ALA A 262 2.45 8.94 -8.89
N LYS A 263 3.37 9.28 -7.99
CA LYS A 263 3.97 10.61 -7.90
C LYS A 263 4.58 11.01 -9.25
N ASP A 264 4.21 12.20 -9.71
CA ASP A 264 4.59 12.76 -11.03
C ASP A 264 4.09 11.94 -12.23
N MET A 265 3.01 11.18 -12.07
CA MET A 265 2.36 10.44 -13.15
C MET A 265 0.89 10.85 -13.28
N THR A 266 0.40 10.91 -14.52
CA THR A 266 -1.03 11.04 -14.82
C THR A 266 -1.75 9.72 -14.53
N SER A 267 -2.87 9.81 -13.81
CA SER A 267 -3.76 8.68 -13.56
C SER A 267 -5.11 8.88 -14.24
N VAL A 268 -5.78 7.79 -14.55
CA VAL A 268 -7.12 7.77 -15.13
C VAL A 268 -8.15 8.27 -14.11
N ALA A 269 -9.05 9.15 -14.55
CA ALA A 269 -10.30 9.44 -13.84
C ALA A 269 -11.35 8.39 -14.21
N ILE A 270 -12.13 7.93 -13.24
CA ILE A 270 -13.03 6.79 -13.41
C ILE A 270 -14.45 7.26 -13.58
N ASP A 271 -15.06 6.94 -14.72
CA ASP A 271 -16.50 7.10 -14.91
C ASP A 271 -17.24 5.98 -14.16
N THR A 272 -17.87 6.35 -13.06
CA THR A 272 -18.70 5.46 -12.22
C THR A 272 -20.20 5.56 -12.56
N GLY A 273 -20.56 6.42 -13.51
CA GLY A 273 -21.93 6.86 -13.73
C GLY A 273 -22.47 7.82 -12.67
N ALA A 274 -21.59 8.40 -11.82
CA ALA A 274 -21.90 9.54 -10.96
C ALA A 274 -22.01 10.84 -11.77
N SER A 275 -22.20 11.99 -11.11
CA SER A 275 -22.33 13.29 -11.79
C SER A 275 -21.09 13.71 -12.59
N ALA A 276 -19.91 13.22 -12.21
CA ALA A 276 -18.65 13.44 -12.90
C ALA A 276 -17.71 12.23 -12.71
N PRO A 277 -16.73 12.01 -13.61
CA PRO A 277 -15.64 11.08 -13.39
C PRO A 277 -14.88 11.39 -12.11
N VAL A 278 -14.42 10.35 -11.41
CA VAL A 278 -13.77 10.48 -10.09
C VAL A 278 -12.29 10.16 -10.21
N GLU A 279 -11.44 11.09 -9.78
CA GLU A 279 -9.99 10.92 -9.75
C GLU A 279 -9.52 10.09 -8.54
N ALA A 280 -8.40 9.39 -8.71
CA ALA A 280 -7.69 8.75 -7.61
C ALA A 280 -7.07 9.83 -6.71
N SER A 281 -7.67 10.07 -5.56
CA SER A 281 -7.16 10.99 -4.55
C SER A 281 -7.42 10.43 -3.15
N VAL A 282 -6.68 10.92 -2.16
CA VAL A 282 -6.90 10.58 -0.75
C VAL A 282 -8.34 10.90 -0.34
N GLU A 283 -8.83 12.10 -0.67
CA GLU A 283 -10.20 12.53 -0.33
C GLU A 283 -11.27 11.60 -0.94
N ASN A 284 -11.16 11.31 -2.23
CA ASN A 284 -12.15 10.50 -2.93
C ASN A 284 -12.12 9.03 -2.46
N ALA A 285 -10.93 8.51 -2.14
CA ALA A 285 -10.79 7.19 -1.55
C ALA A 285 -11.37 7.12 -0.14
N THR A 286 -11.13 8.13 0.71
CA THR A 286 -11.73 8.22 2.05
C THR A 286 -13.25 8.19 1.97
N LYS A 287 -13.87 8.89 1.02
CA LYS A 287 -15.34 8.85 0.80
C LYS A 287 -15.83 7.45 0.48
N ALA A 288 -15.13 6.69 -0.35
CA ALA A 288 -15.50 5.31 -0.67
C ALA A 288 -15.29 4.35 0.51
N ILE A 289 -14.19 4.50 1.24
CA ILE A 289 -13.85 3.66 2.41
C ILE A 289 -14.80 3.92 3.58
N ALA A 290 -15.36 5.13 3.71
CA ALA A 290 -16.33 5.45 4.76
C ALA A 290 -17.61 4.60 4.70
N ASP A 291 -17.94 4.03 3.53
CA ASP A 291 -19.10 3.15 3.32
C ASP A 291 -18.78 1.67 3.65
N ALA A 292 -17.54 1.36 4.03
CA ALA A 292 -17.11 0.01 4.36
C ALA A 292 -17.76 -0.53 5.63
N LYS A 293 -18.03 -1.84 5.65
CA LYS A 293 -18.66 -2.52 6.80
C LYS A 293 -17.69 -3.49 7.42
N VAL A 294 -17.57 -3.46 8.75
CA VAL A 294 -16.86 -4.51 9.49
C VAL A 294 -17.65 -5.81 9.38
N VAL A 295 -17.05 -6.82 8.76
CA VAL A 295 -17.61 -8.17 8.59
C VAL A 295 -16.83 -9.24 9.36
N GLY A 296 -15.65 -8.88 9.85
CA GLY A 296 -14.88 -9.69 10.81
C GLY A 296 -15.68 -10.00 12.08
N THR A 297 -15.31 -11.11 12.72
CA THR A 297 -15.96 -11.58 13.95
C THR A 297 -14.98 -11.59 15.12
N GLY A 298 -15.50 -11.33 16.33
CA GLY A 298 -14.67 -11.26 17.53
C GLY A 298 -13.65 -10.12 17.46
N LYS A 299 -12.37 -10.45 17.48
CA LYS A 299 -11.25 -9.50 17.37
C LYS A 299 -10.84 -9.21 15.92
N ASP A 300 -11.34 -9.99 14.96
CA ASP A 300 -11.12 -9.74 13.54
C ASP A 300 -11.94 -8.53 13.08
N LEU A 301 -11.29 -7.60 12.38
CA LEU A 301 -11.89 -6.34 11.93
C LEU A 301 -11.84 -6.22 10.40
N SER A 302 -11.84 -7.35 9.68
CA SER A 302 -11.94 -7.36 8.22
C SER A 302 -13.16 -6.58 7.72
N LEU A 303 -12.99 -5.90 6.59
CA LEU A 303 -13.96 -5.00 6.01
C LEU A 303 -14.49 -5.54 4.68
N GLU A 304 -15.79 -5.32 4.45
CA GLU A 304 -16.43 -5.41 3.14
C GLU A 304 -16.43 -4.01 2.51
N LEU A 305 -15.79 -3.89 1.33
CA LEU A 305 -15.70 -2.65 0.56
C LEU A 305 -16.78 -2.58 -0.52
N ASN A 306 -17.34 -1.38 -0.74
CA ASN A 306 -18.35 -1.14 -1.77
C ASN A 306 -17.72 -0.69 -3.11
N TYR A 307 -17.37 -1.66 -3.96
CA TYR A 307 -16.82 -1.41 -5.31
C TYR A 307 -17.85 -0.87 -6.33
N ALA A 308 -19.12 -0.81 -5.96
CA ALA A 308 -20.22 -0.38 -6.82
C ALA A 308 -20.76 1.00 -6.47
N THR A 309 -20.04 1.75 -5.63
CA THR A 309 -20.45 3.09 -5.23
C THR A 309 -20.61 4.00 -6.45
N LYS A 310 -21.70 4.78 -6.42
CA LYS A 310 -22.01 5.87 -7.35
C LYS A 310 -22.16 7.20 -6.62
N ALA A 311 -21.72 7.25 -5.36
CA ALA A 311 -21.74 8.48 -4.59
C ALA A 311 -20.78 9.49 -5.23
N ASP A 312 -21.20 10.74 -5.32
CA ASP A 312 -20.41 11.80 -5.92
C ASP A 312 -19.05 11.94 -5.19
N GLY A 313 -17.97 11.90 -5.98
CA GLY A 313 -16.60 11.96 -5.45
C GLY A 313 -16.12 10.73 -4.70
N ALA A 314 -16.86 9.60 -4.69
CA ALA A 314 -16.36 8.35 -4.12
C ALA A 314 -15.57 7.55 -5.17
N TYR A 315 -14.25 7.42 -4.98
CA TYR A 315 -13.39 6.66 -5.89
C TYR A 315 -13.51 5.16 -5.60
N PRO A 316 -13.96 4.33 -6.56
CA PRO A 316 -14.38 2.95 -6.23
C PRO A 316 -13.23 1.94 -6.17
N MET A 317 -12.07 2.24 -6.74
CA MET A 317 -10.89 1.36 -6.72
C MET A 317 -10.04 1.66 -5.49
N VAL A 318 -10.49 1.17 -4.35
CA VAL A 318 -9.78 1.30 -3.07
C VAL A 318 -9.33 -0.07 -2.57
N LEU A 319 -8.30 -0.05 -1.75
CA LEU A 319 -7.92 -1.16 -0.87
C LEU A 319 -7.88 -0.68 0.58
N VAL A 320 -8.01 -1.64 1.48
CA VAL A 320 -7.66 -1.46 2.89
C VAL A 320 -6.60 -2.50 3.22
N THR A 321 -5.44 -2.04 3.67
CA THR A 321 -4.37 -2.92 4.14
C THR A 321 -4.58 -3.23 5.62
N TYR A 322 -4.58 -4.52 5.91
CA TYR A 322 -4.65 -5.09 7.25
C TYR A 322 -3.26 -5.41 7.75
N GLU A 323 -2.99 -5.06 9.00
CA GLU A 323 -1.88 -5.64 9.75
C GLU A 323 -2.37 -6.89 10.45
N ILE A 324 -1.89 -8.03 10.00
CA ILE A 324 -2.25 -9.35 10.48
C ILE A 324 -1.32 -9.72 11.63
N ALA A 325 -1.91 -9.95 12.79
CA ALA A 325 -1.23 -10.43 13.99
C ALA A 325 -2.06 -11.55 14.65
N CYS A 326 -1.46 -12.31 15.57
CA CYS A 326 -2.23 -13.28 16.36
C CYS A 326 -3.07 -12.54 17.40
N ASP A 327 -4.32 -12.94 17.59
CA ASP A 327 -5.16 -12.38 18.66
C ASP A 327 -4.73 -12.84 20.07
N LYS A 328 -4.13 -14.03 20.13
CA LYS A 328 -3.46 -14.68 21.27
C LYS A 328 -2.31 -15.58 20.77
N GLY A 329 -1.35 -15.85 21.64
CA GLY A 329 -0.23 -16.73 21.35
C GLY A 329 0.83 -16.09 20.45
N ASN A 330 0.95 -14.76 20.51
CA ASN A 330 2.06 -14.07 19.89
C ASN A 330 3.37 -14.48 20.55
N LYS A 331 4.48 -14.39 19.81
CA LYS A 331 5.79 -14.70 20.40
C LYS A 331 6.14 -13.64 21.45
N ALA A 332 6.45 -14.09 22.67
CA ALA A 332 6.71 -13.21 23.81
C ALA A 332 7.90 -12.27 23.61
N ASP A 333 8.89 -12.66 22.79
CA ASP A 333 10.09 -11.88 22.50
C ASP A 333 9.82 -10.66 21.60
N THR A 334 8.80 -10.74 20.74
CA THR A 334 8.48 -9.70 19.75
C THR A 334 7.19 -8.96 20.08
N LEU A 335 6.29 -9.54 20.89
CA LEU A 335 5.00 -8.96 21.23
C LEU A 335 5.08 -7.51 21.77
N PRO A 336 5.99 -7.14 22.68
CA PRO A 336 6.11 -5.75 23.14
C PRO A 336 6.37 -4.77 21.98
N ALA A 337 7.29 -5.11 21.07
CA ALA A 337 7.60 -4.31 19.91
C ALA A 337 6.46 -4.28 18.88
N THR A 338 5.79 -5.41 18.65
CA THR A 338 4.59 -5.47 17.81
C THR A 338 3.50 -4.54 18.35
N LYS A 339 3.17 -4.63 19.65
CA LYS A 339 2.14 -3.78 20.26
C LYS A 339 2.52 -2.31 20.21
N ALA A 340 3.77 -1.96 20.54
CA ALA A 340 4.23 -0.57 20.49
C ALA A 340 4.10 0.03 19.08
N PHE A 341 4.53 -0.71 18.05
CA PHE A 341 4.44 -0.26 16.67
C PHE A 341 2.99 -0.19 16.18
N LEU A 342 2.19 -1.25 16.38
CA LEU A 342 0.78 -1.27 15.96
C LEU A 342 -0.05 -0.19 16.68
N ARG A 343 0.21 0.05 17.97
CA ARG A 343 -0.43 1.13 18.74
C ARG A 343 -0.11 2.49 18.16
N TYR A 344 1.16 2.73 17.81
CA TYR A 344 1.59 3.97 17.20
C TYR A 344 0.90 4.19 15.84
N ILE A 345 0.98 3.25 14.91
CA ILE A 345 0.38 3.45 13.57
C ILE A 345 -1.14 3.59 13.61
N ALA A 346 -1.79 2.98 14.61
CA ALA A 346 -3.22 3.14 14.85
C ALA A 346 -3.57 4.45 15.58
N SER A 347 -2.61 5.15 16.20
CA SER A 347 -2.86 6.38 16.95
C SER A 347 -3.29 7.52 16.02
N THR A 348 -3.75 8.63 16.60
CA THR A 348 -4.06 9.84 15.82
C THR A 348 -2.83 10.35 15.08
N GLU A 349 -1.67 10.31 15.74
CA GLU A 349 -0.38 10.69 15.14
C GLU A 349 0.02 9.74 14.00
N GLY A 350 -0.06 8.43 14.20
CA GLY A 350 0.24 7.44 13.16
C GLY A 350 -0.68 7.58 11.96
N GLN A 351 -1.99 7.61 12.17
CA GLN A 351 -2.96 7.82 11.10
C GLN A 351 -2.80 9.18 10.40
N GLY A 352 -2.34 10.21 11.13
CA GLY A 352 -2.05 11.53 10.57
C GLY A 352 -0.93 11.54 9.52
N VAL A 353 -0.02 10.56 9.54
CA VAL A 353 1.05 10.44 8.54
C VAL A 353 0.53 10.02 7.16
N LEU A 354 -0.64 9.37 7.09
CA LEU A 354 -1.10 8.72 5.87
C LEU A 354 -1.42 9.70 4.74
N ALA A 355 -2.15 10.78 5.02
CA ALA A 355 -2.60 11.73 4.00
C ALA A 355 -1.42 12.40 3.28
N ASP A 356 -0.37 12.77 4.03
CA ASP A 356 0.86 13.36 3.48
C ASP A 356 1.69 12.37 2.64
N ASN A 357 1.35 11.09 2.68
CA ASN A 357 1.99 10.01 1.93
C ASN A 357 1.04 9.35 0.92
N ASP A 358 -0.03 10.04 0.52
CA ASP A 358 -1.01 9.61 -0.49
C ASP A 358 -1.86 8.39 -0.08
N TYR A 359 -2.07 8.21 1.22
CA TYR A 359 -2.95 7.18 1.79
C TYR A 359 -4.15 7.79 2.53
N ALA A 360 -5.26 7.08 2.53
CA ALA A 360 -6.45 7.42 3.28
C ALA A 360 -6.38 6.89 4.73
N PRO A 361 -6.55 7.75 5.74
CA PRO A 361 -6.74 7.31 7.11
C PRO A 361 -7.98 6.42 7.27
N ILE A 362 -7.91 5.46 8.19
CA ILE A 362 -9.05 4.61 8.52
C ILE A 362 -10.07 5.42 9.33
N PRO A 363 -11.38 5.30 9.05
CA PRO A 363 -12.43 6.01 9.78
C PRO A 363 -12.33 5.80 11.31
N ASP A 364 -12.59 6.85 12.08
CA ASP A 364 -12.49 6.84 13.55
C ASP A 364 -13.33 5.73 14.20
N SER A 365 -14.51 5.44 13.63
CA SER A 365 -15.41 4.37 14.07
C SER A 365 -14.83 2.95 13.94
N ILE A 366 -13.82 2.78 13.09
CA ILE A 366 -13.11 1.52 12.84
C ILE A 366 -11.78 1.52 13.59
N ILE A 367 -10.95 2.56 13.44
CA ILE A 367 -9.60 2.57 14.03
C ILE A 367 -9.64 2.58 15.58
N SER A 368 -10.71 3.11 16.19
CA SER A 368 -10.92 3.01 17.64
C SER A 368 -11.09 1.56 18.12
N LYS A 369 -11.73 0.70 17.32
CA LYS A 369 -11.83 -0.75 17.60
C LYS A 369 -10.47 -1.41 17.45
N VAL A 370 -9.71 -1.05 16.43
CA VAL A 370 -8.33 -1.54 16.21
C VAL A 370 -7.43 -1.23 17.41
N ARG A 371 -7.45 0.01 17.91
CA ARG A 371 -6.72 0.41 19.14
C ARG A 371 -7.08 -0.47 20.33
N THR A 372 -8.38 -0.76 20.51
CA THR A 372 -8.87 -1.64 21.58
C THR A 372 -8.36 -3.08 21.42
N THR A 373 -8.40 -3.61 20.18
CA THR A 373 -7.92 -4.96 19.89
C THR A 373 -6.42 -5.11 20.15
N ILE A 374 -5.61 -4.09 19.80
CA ILE A 374 -4.15 -4.09 20.02
C ILE A 374 -3.80 -4.28 21.49
N GLU A 375 -4.50 -3.59 22.41
CA GLU A 375 -4.23 -3.72 23.84
C GLU A 375 -4.49 -5.15 24.36
N GLY A 376 -5.42 -5.86 23.73
CA GLY A 376 -5.79 -7.24 24.06
C GLY A 376 -4.95 -8.32 23.37
N LEU A 377 -3.93 -7.98 22.58
CA LEU A 377 -3.00 -8.97 22.01
C LEU A 377 -2.12 -9.56 23.13
N SER A 378 -1.99 -10.88 23.14
CA SER A 378 -1.24 -11.66 24.15
C SER A 378 -0.42 -12.79 23.55
#